data_AF-A0AAN7BFF7-F1
#
_entry.id   AF-A0AAN7BFF7-F1
#
_cell.length_a   1.000
_cell.length_b   1.000
_cell.length_c   1.000
_cell.angle_alpha   90.00
_cell.angle_beta   90.00
_cell.angle_gamma   90.00
#
_symmetry.space_group_name_H-M   'P 1'
#
loop_
_entity.id
_entity.type
_entity.pdbx_description
1 polymer ?
#
loop_
_entity_poly.entity_id
_entity_poly.type
_entity_poly.pdbx_seq_one_letter_code
_entity_poly.pdbx_strand_id
1 'polypeptide(L)'
;MAMLILRTLRGLVPALFLFSLGLILYRTYGVGYPATETVNNHSPSFIDSIPDILKPGEEPKKTLKYKPTPIWLPPPITDPFPLLATSTADPPPVPKYNVARPKMHEEYGLDRPPPLYIGFTRQWPMLLQAVVSYITAGWPADNIYVVENTGVHNKNKEGKLSLQNPFYLNHTTLHRLGINVVQTPVLLSFAQMQNFFLNLAYENDHPYYFYSHQDVLVFSFEEGFDLGGRPGDRDWEWYDETEKQEVSFAPQAGQPGYRTIYANCLRDLNTAVKRKERWGFRFYQFDHLCLVNREAMESIGGWDTMIPYYSTDCDIMAKMKVDGWTMRHRRVGIINDVSAVMDDLESLYRTRRVEPSFTDPAPLPPEEEERIAKAKAEEEAKKKAEKKAARAVPSDGEMMPSDLIEYFRILREVGDDMGRYKYRDGAEQRNNWQKSQRGGQGEPFYYDAEGFNKGFWALADAGRRVYTEKWGHDFCGVPSDSSLRLSDQWRVEPESKE
;
A
#
# COMPACT_ATOMS: atom_id res chain seq x y z
N MET A 1 7.82 12.98 -80.65
CA MET A 1 6.39 13.13 -80.29
C MET A 1 5.95 12.17 -79.17
N ALA A 2 6.45 10.93 -79.08
CA ALA A 2 6.08 9.98 -78.01
C ALA A 2 6.54 10.35 -76.58
N MET A 3 7.66 11.05 -76.39
CA MET A 3 8.13 11.47 -75.05
C MET A 3 7.37 12.67 -74.47
N LEU A 4 6.65 13.46 -75.28
CA LEU A 4 5.86 14.59 -74.80
C LEU A 4 4.52 14.12 -74.19
N ILE A 5 3.99 13.00 -74.68
CA ILE A 5 2.74 12.37 -74.21
C ILE A 5 2.94 11.67 -72.86
N LEU A 6 4.12 11.09 -72.59
CA LEU A 6 4.40 10.46 -71.30
C LEU A 6 4.62 11.46 -70.15
N ARG A 7 5.06 12.69 -70.43
CA ARG A 7 5.24 13.73 -69.40
C ARG A 7 3.91 14.36 -68.98
N THR A 8 2.95 14.50 -69.89
CA THR A 8 1.60 14.98 -69.56
C THR A 8 0.78 13.92 -68.81
N LEU A 9 0.95 12.62 -69.10
CA LEU A 9 0.28 11.55 -68.34
C LEU A 9 0.78 11.42 -66.88
N ARG A 10 2.05 11.70 -66.60
CA ARG A 10 2.61 11.62 -65.24
C ARG A 10 2.05 12.68 -64.27
N GLY A 11 1.57 13.82 -64.77
CA GLY A 11 0.88 14.82 -63.95
C GLY A 11 -0.63 14.56 -63.82
N LEU A 12 -1.23 13.91 -64.82
CA LEU A 12 -2.67 13.64 -64.87
C LEU A 12 -3.10 12.55 -63.90
N VAL A 13 -2.29 11.51 -63.70
CA VAL A 13 -2.65 10.39 -62.80
C VAL A 13 -2.73 10.83 -61.33
N PRO A 14 -1.74 11.56 -60.76
CA PRO A 14 -1.85 12.08 -59.40
C PRO A 14 -2.99 13.11 -59.25
N ALA A 15 -3.21 13.96 -60.26
CA ALA A 15 -4.29 14.94 -60.24
C ALA A 15 -5.67 14.29 -60.26
N LEU A 16 -5.87 13.25 -61.08
CA LEU A 16 -7.09 12.45 -61.08
C LEU A 16 -7.27 11.69 -59.77
N PHE A 17 -6.19 11.17 -59.17
CA PHE A 17 -6.26 10.49 -57.88
C PHE A 17 -6.66 11.45 -56.75
N LEU A 18 -6.07 12.64 -56.69
CA LEU A 18 -6.40 13.68 -55.71
C LEU A 18 -7.82 14.24 -55.92
N PHE A 19 -8.25 14.41 -57.17
CA PHE A 19 -9.61 14.82 -57.50
C PHE A 19 -10.64 13.75 -57.10
N SER A 20 -10.32 12.47 -57.33
CA SER A 20 -11.16 11.34 -56.92
C SER A 20 -11.24 11.23 -55.40
N LEU A 21 -10.11 11.40 -54.70
CA LEU A 21 -10.05 11.41 -53.24
C LEU A 21 -10.82 12.60 -52.66
N GLY A 22 -10.73 13.77 -53.29
CA GLY A 22 -11.52 14.95 -52.93
C GLY A 22 -13.03 14.74 -53.14
N LEU A 23 -13.43 14.07 -54.23
CA LEU A 23 -14.82 13.68 -54.49
C LEU A 23 -15.34 12.64 -53.49
N ILE A 24 -14.49 11.69 -53.09
CA ILE A 24 -14.83 10.69 -52.07
C ILE A 24 -15.01 11.41 -50.73
N LEU A 25 -14.06 12.24 -50.30
CA LEU A 25 -14.16 13.01 -49.06
C LEU A 25 -15.31 14.01 -49.07
N TYR A 26 -15.63 14.63 -50.21
CA TYR A 26 -16.82 15.46 -50.38
C TYR A 26 -18.10 14.64 -50.32
N ARG A 27 -18.12 13.39 -50.80
CA ARG A 27 -19.26 12.49 -50.61
C ARG A 27 -19.38 11.95 -49.18
N THR A 28 -18.28 11.61 -48.51
CA THR A 28 -18.30 11.06 -47.15
C THR A 28 -18.45 12.12 -46.07
N TYR A 29 -18.00 13.35 -46.31
CA TYR A 29 -17.98 14.42 -45.31
C TYR A 29 -18.54 15.76 -45.80
N GLY A 30 -18.75 15.95 -47.11
CA GLY A 30 -19.23 17.20 -47.72
C GLY A 30 -20.73 17.22 -48.06
N VAL A 31 -21.46 16.13 -47.84
CA VAL A 31 -22.92 16.20 -47.70
C VAL A 31 -23.20 16.72 -46.29
N GLY A 32 -23.18 18.05 -46.19
CA GLY A 32 -23.76 18.73 -45.06
C GLY A 32 -25.15 18.18 -44.81
N TYR A 33 -25.44 17.91 -43.54
CA TYR A 33 -26.78 17.85 -43.02
C TYR A 33 -27.65 18.91 -43.70
N PRO A 34 -28.78 18.54 -44.32
CA PRO A 34 -29.76 19.55 -44.68
C PRO A 34 -30.19 20.24 -43.40
N ALA A 35 -30.00 21.56 -43.36
CA ALA A 35 -30.74 22.41 -42.46
C ALA A 35 -32.23 22.20 -42.75
N THR A 36 -32.96 21.70 -41.74
CA THR A 36 -34.42 21.82 -41.57
C THR A 36 -35.26 21.55 -42.82
N GLU A 37 -35.46 20.28 -43.16
CA GLU A 37 -36.75 19.84 -43.70
C GLU A 37 -37.47 19.02 -42.63
N THR A 38 -38.70 19.42 -42.35
CA THR A 38 -39.69 18.76 -41.51
C THR A 38 -39.79 17.27 -41.81
N VAL A 39 -39.06 16.45 -41.04
CA VAL A 39 -39.34 15.02 -40.93
C VAL A 39 -40.59 14.91 -40.07
N ASN A 40 -41.69 14.50 -40.71
CA ASN A 40 -42.89 14.06 -40.01
C ASN A 40 -42.50 13.01 -38.97
N ASN A 41 -42.67 13.38 -37.70
CA ASN A 41 -42.65 12.49 -36.55
C ASN A 41 -43.59 11.31 -36.80
N HIS A 42 -43.07 10.10 -37.07
CA HIS A 42 -43.75 8.82 -36.79
C HIS A 42 -42.80 7.61 -36.80
N SER A 43 -41.53 7.80 -36.44
CA SER A 43 -40.71 6.68 -35.95
C SER A 43 -40.82 6.68 -34.43
N PRO A 44 -41.40 5.63 -33.80
CA PRO A 44 -41.46 5.56 -32.34
C PRO A 44 -40.03 5.66 -31.80
N SER A 45 -39.81 6.61 -30.91
CA SER A 45 -38.54 6.73 -30.22
C SER A 45 -38.30 5.44 -29.43
N PHE A 46 -37.05 5.10 -29.13
CA PHE A 46 -36.74 3.99 -28.22
C PHE A 46 -37.46 4.12 -26.86
N ILE A 47 -37.84 5.34 -26.48
CA ILE A 47 -38.63 5.64 -25.27
C ILE A 47 -40.08 5.14 -25.42
N ASP A 48 -40.63 5.15 -26.64
CA ASP A 48 -41.99 4.67 -26.94
C ASP A 48 -42.08 3.13 -26.97
N SER A 49 -40.94 2.43 -27.09
CA SER A 49 -40.88 0.96 -26.97
C SER A 49 -40.62 0.46 -25.55
N ILE A 50 -40.48 1.34 -24.56
CA ILE A 50 -40.36 0.99 -23.15
C ILE A 50 -41.78 0.72 -22.59
N PRO A 51 -42.07 -0.47 -22.01
CA PRO A 51 -43.33 -0.73 -21.34
C PRO A 51 -43.66 0.38 -20.34
N ASP A 52 -44.91 0.85 -20.26
CA ASP A 52 -45.30 2.00 -19.42
C ASP A 52 -44.87 1.86 -17.94
N ILE A 53 -44.69 0.63 -17.45
CA ILE A 53 -44.22 0.33 -16.10
C ILE A 53 -42.75 0.74 -15.84
N LEU A 54 -41.97 0.96 -16.90
CA LEU A 54 -40.57 1.36 -16.88
C LEU A 54 -40.37 2.81 -17.36
N LYS A 55 -41.45 3.50 -17.77
CA LYS A 55 -41.37 4.94 -18.04
C LYS A 55 -41.14 5.66 -16.72
N PRO A 56 -40.09 6.50 -16.59
CA PRO A 56 -39.87 7.25 -15.38
C PRO A 56 -41.09 8.14 -15.15
N GLY A 57 -41.83 7.88 -14.06
CA GLY A 57 -42.92 8.74 -13.65
C GLY A 57 -42.40 10.17 -13.46
N GLU A 58 -43.22 11.18 -13.74
CA GLU A 58 -42.95 12.56 -13.37
C GLU A 58 -43.05 12.69 -11.84
N GLU A 59 -42.09 12.10 -11.11
CA GLU A 59 -41.91 12.42 -9.71
C GLU A 59 -41.47 13.89 -9.62
N PRO A 60 -42.07 14.69 -8.72
CA PRO A 60 -41.61 16.05 -8.50
C PRO A 60 -40.12 16.04 -8.20
N LYS A 61 -39.35 16.92 -8.86
CA LYS A 61 -37.89 17.05 -8.65
C LYS A 61 -37.62 17.30 -7.16
N LYS A 62 -37.31 16.22 -6.43
CA LYS A 62 -36.88 16.29 -5.04
C LYS A 62 -35.60 17.12 -5.00
N THR A 63 -35.62 18.25 -4.29
CA THR A 63 -34.44 19.06 -4.08
C THR A 63 -33.38 18.21 -3.38
N LEU A 64 -32.19 18.10 -3.99
CA LEU A 64 -31.09 17.32 -3.42
C LEU A 64 -30.65 17.94 -2.09
N LYS A 65 -30.68 17.16 -1.02
CA LYS A 65 -30.13 17.55 0.28
C LYS A 65 -28.70 17.04 0.37
N TYR A 66 -27.73 17.95 0.27
CA TYR A 66 -26.32 17.64 0.41
C TYR A 66 -25.92 17.41 1.88
N LYS A 67 -24.81 16.69 2.09
CA LYS A 67 -24.18 16.56 3.40
C LYS A 67 -23.69 17.94 3.88
N PRO A 68 -23.64 18.19 5.20
CA PRO A 68 -23.06 19.42 5.72
C PRO A 68 -21.58 19.52 5.38
N THR A 69 -21.12 20.75 5.13
CA THR A 69 -19.68 21.04 4.97
C THR A 69 -18.97 20.79 6.31
N PRO A 70 -17.81 20.10 6.33
CA PRO A 70 -17.02 19.93 7.53
C PRO A 70 -16.63 21.27 8.16
N ILE A 71 -16.67 21.35 9.49
CA ILE A 71 -16.28 22.55 10.26
C ILE A 71 -14.75 22.66 10.36
N TRP A 72 -14.05 21.53 10.21
CA TRP A 72 -12.60 21.45 10.25
C TRP A 72 -12.09 20.52 9.14
N LEU A 73 -10.96 20.89 8.54
CA LEU A 73 -10.24 20.10 7.55
C LEU A 73 -8.76 20.01 7.96
N PRO A 74 -8.13 18.84 7.79
CA PRO A 74 -6.68 18.72 7.90
C PRO A 74 -5.94 19.70 6.99
N PRO A 75 -4.72 20.11 7.34
CA PRO A 75 -3.83 20.83 6.44
C PRO A 75 -3.62 20.08 5.12
N PRO A 76 -3.39 20.79 4.00
CA PRO A 76 -2.99 20.16 2.74
C PRO A 76 -1.70 19.36 2.91
N ILE A 77 -1.60 18.25 2.18
CA ILE A 77 -0.47 17.35 2.27
C ILE A 77 0.73 17.92 1.51
N THR A 78 1.92 17.81 2.09
CA THR A 78 3.21 18.12 1.44
C THR A 78 3.87 16.85 0.91
N ASP A 79 4.74 17.00 -0.10
CA ASP A 79 5.56 15.87 -0.55
C ASP A 79 6.68 15.66 0.47
N PRO A 80 6.82 14.45 1.06
CA PRO A 80 7.76 14.23 2.15
C PRO A 80 9.19 14.03 1.63
N PHE A 81 9.44 14.12 0.32
CA PHE A 81 10.79 14.10 -0.24
C PHE A 81 11.04 15.32 -1.14
N PRO A 82 11.17 16.53 -0.56
CA PRO A 82 11.31 17.78 -1.32
C PRO A 82 12.42 17.73 -2.37
N LEU A 83 13.55 17.08 -2.06
CA LEU A 83 14.66 16.88 -2.99
C LEU A 83 14.21 16.23 -4.31
N LEU A 84 13.46 15.12 -4.24
CA LEU A 84 13.00 14.43 -5.44
C LEU A 84 11.78 15.10 -6.08
N ALA A 85 10.93 15.74 -5.29
CA ALA A 85 9.75 16.44 -5.79
C ALA A 85 10.09 17.71 -6.59
N THR A 86 11.14 18.43 -6.21
CA THR A 86 11.47 19.76 -6.75
C THR A 86 12.72 19.80 -7.63
N SER A 87 13.51 18.72 -7.67
CA SER A 87 14.74 18.66 -8.45
C SER A 87 14.85 17.38 -9.27
N THR A 88 15.75 17.38 -10.25
CA THR A 88 16.16 16.19 -11.01
C THR A 88 17.34 15.46 -10.38
N ALA A 89 17.74 15.80 -9.14
CA ALA A 89 18.88 15.19 -8.47
C ALA A 89 18.65 13.71 -8.16
N ASP A 90 19.68 12.89 -8.17
CA ASP A 90 19.56 11.51 -7.69
C ASP A 90 19.23 11.48 -6.18
N PRO A 91 18.57 10.42 -5.68
CA PRO A 91 18.42 10.24 -4.24
C PRO A 91 19.82 10.19 -3.58
N PRO A 92 19.94 10.60 -2.31
CA PRO A 92 21.19 10.46 -1.59
C PRO A 92 21.67 9.00 -1.56
N PRO A 93 22.97 8.75 -1.39
CA PRO A 93 23.46 7.39 -1.33
C PRO A 93 22.96 6.69 -0.06
N VAL A 94 22.49 5.45 -0.20
CA VAL A 94 22.19 4.56 0.93
C VAL A 94 23.45 4.39 1.80
N PRO A 95 23.34 4.35 3.15
CA PRO A 95 24.49 4.07 4.00
C PRO A 95 25.25 2.82 3.54
N LYS A 96 26.58 2.91 3.42
CA LYS A 96 27.41 1.87 2.77
C LYS A 96 27.17 0.46 3.32
N TYR A 97 26.92 0.34 4.63
CA TYR A 97 26.65 -0.93 5.29
C TYR A 97 25.27 -1.52 4.96
N ASN A 98 24.33 -0.71 4.46
CA ASN A 98 22.99 -1.12 4.03
C ASN A 98 22.88 -1.30 2.51
N VAL A 99 23.91 -0.98 1.73
CA VAL A 99 23.85 -1.21 0.28
C VAL A 99 23.75 -2.72 0.02
N ALA A 100 22.65 -3.14 -0.61
CA ALA A 100 22.43 -4.54 -0.94
C ALA A 100 23.52 -5.04 -1.91
N ARG A 101 24.15 -6.16 -1.56
CA ARG A 101 25.14 -6.81 -2.44
C ARG A 101 24.44 -7.40 -3.67
N PRO A 102 25.06 -7.31 -4.86
CA PRO A 102 24.54 -7.98 -6.05
C PRO A 102 24.31 -9.47 -5.79
N LYS A 103 23.17 -10.00 -6.25
CA LYS A 103 22.86 -11.45 -6.19
C LYS A 103 22.92 -12.07 -4.79
N MET A 104 22.66 -11.29 -3.73
CA MET A 104 22.67 -11.79 -2.34
C MET A 104 21.79 -13.03 -2.12
N HIS A 105 20.71 -13.20 -2.88
CA HIS A 105 19.84 -14.38 -2.81
C HIS A 105 20.58 -15.70 -3.13
N GLU A 106 21.60 -15.67 -4.00
CA GLU A 106 22.44 -16.83 -4.34
C GLU A 106 23.27 -17.30 -3.11
N GLU A 107 23.71 -16.37 -2.24
CA GLU A 107 24.39 -16.70 -0.97
C GLU A 107 23.50 -17.55 -0.04
N TYR A 108 22.19 -17.40 -0.18
CA TYR A 108 21.18 -18.14 0.57
C TYR A 108 20.64 -19.35 -0.21
N GLY A 109 21.23 -19.73 -1.34
CA GLY A 109 20.86 -20.90 -2.11
C GLY A 109 19.50 -20.77 -2.83
N LEU A 110 19.10 -19.54 -3.14
CA LEU A 110 17.89 -19.25 -3.92
C LEU A 110 18.31 -18.97 -5.36
N ASP A 111 17.57 -19.50 -6.33
CA ASP A 111 17.87 -19.32 -7.76
C ASP A 111 17.51 -17.91 -8.27
N ARG A 112 16.62 -17.21 -7.56
CA ARG A 112 16.17 -15.86 -7.90
C ARG A 112 15.73 -15.11 -6.62
N PRO A 113 15.78 -13.77 -6.62
CA PRO A 113 15.36 -13.01 -5.46
C PRO A 113 13.81 -13.02 -5.36
N PRO A 114 13.23 -13.34 -4.20
CA PRO A 114 11.80 -13.19 -3.98
C PRO A 114 11.40 -11.69 -3.99
N PRO A 115 10.39 -11.27 -4.76
CA PRO A 115 9.99 -9.87 -4.86
C PRO A 115 9.32 -9.36 -3.58
N LEU A 116 9.37 -8.05 -3.36
CA LEU A 116 8.55 -7.35 -2.37
C LEU A 116 7.41 -6.61 -3.06
N TYR A 117 6.17 -7.07 -2.85
CA TYR A 117 4.97 -6.36 -3.30
C TYR A 117 4.48 -5.38 -2.24
N ILE A 118 4.25 -4.14 -2.62
CA ILE A 118 3.63 -3.12 -1.75
C ILE A 118 2.38 -2.62 -2.45
N GLY A 119 1.21 -2.99 -1.92
CA GLY A 119 -0.07 -2.55 -2.45
C GLY A 119 -0.31 -1.07 -2.14
N PHE A 120 -0.68 -0.29 -3.16
CA PHE A 120 -0.97 1.13 -3.00
C PHE A 120 -2.36 1.50 -3.50
N THR A 121 -3.19 2.09 -2.64
CA THR A 121 -4.47 2.66 -3.09
C THR A 121 -4.51 4.17 -2.93
N ARG A 122 -4.05 4.70 -1.80
CA ARG A 122 -4.12 6.13 -1.45
C ARG A 122 -3.00 6.52 -0.51
N GLN A 123 -2.73 7.82 -0.34
CA GLN A 123 -1.71 8.35 0.58
C GLN A 123 -0.29 8.24 0.07
N TRP A 124 0.01 9.00 -0.97
CA TRP A 124 1.34 9.08 -1.59
C TRP A 124 2.48 9.26 -0.57
N PRO A 125 2.42 10.19 0.40
CA PRO A 125 3.53 10.37 1.34
C PRO A 125 3.83 9.12 2.15
N MET A 126 2.78 8.39 2.56
CA MET A 126 2.91 7.17 3.34
C MET A 126 3.60 6.06 2.53
N LEU A 127 3.16 5.85 1.27
CA LEU A 127 3.81 4.92 0.36
C LEU A 127 5.28 5.27 0.14
N LEU A 128 5.56 6.54 -0.18
CA LEU A 128 6.92 6.98 -0.47
C LEU A 128 7.84 6.77 0.73
N GLN A 129 7.36 7.04 1.94
CA GLN A 129 8.07 6.75 3.18
C GLN A 129 8.39 5.26 3.33
N ALA A 130 7.40 4.38 3.17
CA ALA A 130 7.61 2.94 3.29
C ALA A 130 8.67 2.45 2.29
N VAL A 131 8.53 2.87 1.02
CA VAL A 131 9.47 2.61 -0.07
C VAL A 131 10.90 3.05 0.28
N VAL A 132 11.09 4.30 0.69
CA VAL A 132 12.42 4.84 0.99
C VAL A 132 13.00 4.17 2.23
N SER A 133 12.17 3.82 3.22
CA SER A 133 12.62 3.09 4.41
C SER A 133 13.14 1.69 4.08
N TYR A 134 12.49 0.96 3.17
CA TYR A 134 12.99 -0.34 2.71
C TYR A 134 14.33 -0.22 1.98
N ILE A 135 14.44 0.73 1.05
CA ILE A 135 15.70 0.97 0.30
C ILE A 135 16.83 1.30 1.28
N THR A 136 16.60 2.24 2.19
CA THR A 136 17.63 2.70 3.12
C THR A 136 17.96 1.69 4.20
N ALA A 137 17.03 0.78 4.54
CA ALA A 137 17.28 -0.40 5.39
C ALA A 137 18.02 -1.52 4.66
N GLY A 138 18.23 -1.42 3.34
CA GLY A 138 19.04 -2.33 2.55
C GLY A 138 18.27 -3.39 1.78
N TRP A 139 17.01 -3.12 1.46
CA TRP A 139 16.27 -3.86 0.44
C TRP A 139 16.70 -3.40 -0.97
N PRO A 140 16.99 -4.32 -1.91
CA PRO A 140 17.30 -3.93 -3.29
C PRO A 140 16.10 -3.23 -3.95
N ALA A 141 16.26 -2.00 -4.42
CA ALA A 141 15.16 -1.21 -4.99
C ALA A 141 14.51 -1.87 -6.22
N ASP A 142 15.33 -2.50 -7.06
CA ASP A 142 14.92 -3.26 -8.25
C ASP A 142 14.12 -4.53 -7.92
N ASN A 143 14.11 -4.94 -6.65
CA ASN A 143 13.30 -6.05 -6.14
C ASN A 143 12.02 -5.58 -5.42
N ILE A 144 11.75 -4.27 -5.39
CA ILE A 144 10.51 -3.70 -4.85
C ILE A 144 9.54 -3.44 -6.01
N TYR A 145 8.30 -3.85 -5.81
CA TYR A 145 7.20 -3.70 -6.75
C TYR A 145 6.06 -2.97 -6.05
N VAL A 146 5.88 -1.70 -6.37
CA VAL A 146 4.68 -0.95 -5.97
C VAL A 146 3.54 -1.36 -6.89
N VAL A 147 2.52 -1.97 -6.32
CA VAL A 147 1.32 -2.37 -7.04
C VAL A 147 0.30 -1.25 -6.94
N GLU A 148 0.18 -0.47 -8.01
CA GLU A 148 -0.76 0.65 -8.11
C GLU A 148 -2.20 0.12 -8.23
N ASN A 149 -2.93 0.20 -7.12
CA ASN A 149 -4.32 -0.17 -6.92
C ASN A 149 -5.20 1.07 -6.67
N THR A 150 -5.02 2.10 -7.50
CA THR A 150 -5.66 3.42 -7.37
C THR A 150 -7.00 3.50 -8.11
N GLY A 151 -7.23 2.64 -9.11
CA GLY A 151 -8.44 2.66 -9.94
C GLY A 151 -8.56 3.86 -10.89
N VAL A 152 -7.54 4.73 -10.96
CA VAL A 152 -7.53 5.92 -11.85
C VAL A 152 -6.96 5.61 -13.24
N HIS A 153 -6.85 4.32 -13.57
CA HIS A 153 -6.22 3.81 -14.77
C HIS A 153 -4.87 4.50 -15.04
N ASN A 154 -4.67 5.06 -16.23
CA ASN A 154 -3.40 5.63 -16.64
C ASN A 154 -3.15 7.07 -16.18
N LYS A 155 -4.01 7.66 -15.33
CA LYS A 155 -3.96 9.10 -15.02
C LYS A 155 -2.80 9.51 -14.12
N ASN A 156 -2.32 8.64 -13.25
CA ASN A 156 -1.05 8.87 -12.54
C ASN A 156 0.14 8.85 -13.50
N LYS A 157 0.21 7.84 -14.37
CA LYS A 157 1.27 7.73 -15.40
C LYS A 157 1.31 8.92 -16.36
N GLU A 158 0.15 9.49 -16.69
CA GLU A 158 0.02 10.70 -17.51
C GLU A 158 0.27 12.01 -16.74
N GLY A 159 0.51 11.96 -15.42
CA GLY A 159 0.70 13.14 -14.57
C GLY A 159 -0.54 14.04 -14.49
N LYS A 160 -1.74 13.46 -14.49
CA LYS A 160 -3.02 14.20 -14.51
C LYS A 160 -3.66 14.43 -13.15
N LEU A 161 -3.10 13.85 -12.09
CA LEU A 161 -3.59 14.03 -10.72
C LEU A 161 -2.62 14.92 -9.95
N SER A 162 -3.14 15.78 -9.09
CA SER A 162 -2.33 16.59 -8.19
C SER A 162 -2.01 15.84 -6.89
N LEU A 163 -0.99 16.30 -6.16
CA LEU A 163 -0.62 15.76 -4.84
C LEU A 163 -1.79 15.74 -3.85
N GLN A 164 -2.81 16.57 -3.99
CA GLN A 164 -3.93 16.56 -3.05
C GLN A 164 -4.97 15.48 -3.36
N ASN A 165 -4.91 14.86 -4.55
CA ASN A 165 -5.81 13.78 -4.93
C ASN A 165 -5.52 12.54 -4.08
N PRO A 166 -6.54 11.90 -3.47
CA PRO A 166 -6.35 10.69 -2.66
C PRO A 166 -5.60 9.57 -3.39
N PHE A 167 -5.76 9.48 -4.70
CA PHE A 167 -5.21 8.41 -5.54
C PHE A 167 -3.92 8.79 -6.26
N TYR A 168 -3.33 9.95 -5.91
CA TYR A 168 -2.08 10.41 -6.52
C TYR A 168 -0.93 9.42 -6.31
N LEU A 169 -0.19 9.16 -7.38
CA LEU A 169 1.08 8.41 -7.35
C LEU A 169 2.03 8.98 -8.40
N ASN A 170 3.29 9.20 -8.02
CA ASN A 170 4.31 9.73 -8.92
C ASN A 170 5.20 8.62 -9.48
N HIS A 171 4.91 8.17 -10.71
CA HIS A 171 5.69 7.16 -11.41
C HIS A 171 7.16 7.59 -11.59
N THR A 172 7.40 8.86 -11.92
CA THR A 172 8.75 9.39 -12.15
C THR A 172 9.61 9.29 -10.90
N THR A 173 9.07 9.65 -9.73
CA THR A 173 9.80 9.55 -8.46
C THR A 173 10.11 8.09 -8.10
N LEU A 174 9.15 7.18 -8.25
CA LEU A 174 9.38 5.75 -7.99
C LEU A 174 10.45 5.15 -8.93
N HIS A 175 10.43 5.50 -10.22
CA HIS A 175 11.45 5.05 -11.16
C HIS A 175 12.85 5.62 -10.84
N ARG A 176 12.94 6.87 -10.38
CA ARG A 176 14.21 7.46 -9.92
C ARG A 176 14.76 6.78 -8.66
N LEU A 177 13.90 6.22 -7.83
CA LEU A 177 14.29 5.38 -6.70
C LEU A 177 14.70 3.96 -7.11
N GLY A 178 14.57 3.59 -8.39
CA GLY A 178 14.90 2.27 -8.92
C GLY A 178 13.81 1.22 -8.72
N ILE A 179 12.57 1.63 -8.42
CA ILE A 179 11.46 0.74 -8.10
C ILE A 179 10.62 0.40 -9.34
N ASN A 180 10.05 -0.81 -9.33
CA ASN A 180 9.09 -1.25 -10.33
C ASN A 180 7.66 -0.84 -9.94
N VAL A 181 6.89 -0.37 -10.91
CA VAL A 181 5.45 -0.06 -10.71
C VAL A 181 4.63 -1.02 -11.56
N VAL A 182 3.71 -1.73 -10.91
CA VAL A 182 2.75 -2.64 -11.56
C VAL A 182 1.36 -2.09 -11.36
N GLN A 183 0.68 -1.71 -12.45
CA GLN A 183 -0.67 -1.15 -12.35
C GLN A 183 -1.73 -2.25 -12.40
N THR A 184 -2.68 -2.20 -11.47
CA THR A 184 -3.89 -3.02 -11.55
C THR A 184 -4.81 -2.51 -12.68
N PRO A 185 -5.64 -3.39 -13.27
CA PRO A 185 -6.57 -2.99 -14.35
C PRO A 185 -7.73 -2.12 -13.84
N VAL A 186 -8.14 -2.33 -12.58
CA VAL A 186 -9.23 -1.65 -11.87
C VAL A 186 -8.90 -1.61 -10.38
N LEU A 187 -9.65 -0.81 -9.61
CA LEU A 187 -9.56 -0.83 -8.15
C LEU A 187 -9.99 -2.20 -7.59
N LEU A 188 -9.04 -2.89 -6.97
CA LEU A 188 -9.22 -4.17 -6.28
C LEU A 188 -9.49 -3.96 -4.79
N SER A 189 -10.32 -4.82 -4.21
CA SER A 189 -10.38 -5.00 -2.75
C SER A 189 -9.08 -5.61 -2.21
N PHE A 190 -8.90 -5.65 -0.88
CA PHE A 190 -7.69 -6.22 -0.28
C PHE A 190 -7.50 -7.69 -0.65
N ALA A 191 -8.54 -8.52 -0.52
CA ALA A 191 -8.47 -9.94 -0.89
C ALA A 191 -8.14 -10.14 -2.38
N GLN A 192 -8.74 -9.33 -3.26
CA GLN A 192 -8.42 -9.36 -4.69
C GLN A 192 -6.98 -8.91 -4.98
N MET A 193 -6.49 -7.89 -4.29
CA MET A 193 -5.10 -7.42 -4.42
C MET A 193 -4.10 -8.48 -3.95
N GLN A 194 -4.40 -9.20 -2.87
CA GLN A 194 -3.56 -10.31 -2.40
C GLN A 194 -3.53 -11.47 -3.42
N ASN A 195 -4.68 -11.80 -4.02
CA ASN A 195 -4.71 -12.75 -5.14
C ASN A 195 -3.99 -12.23 -6.40
N PHE A 196 -3.96 -10.91 -6.61
CA PHE A 196 -3.17 -10.31 -7.67
C PHE A 196 -1.66 -10.45 -7.42
N PHE A 197 -1.18 -10.30 -6.18
CA PHE A 197 0.22 -10.63 -5.83
C PHE A 197 0.54 -12.10 -6.10
N LEU A 198 -0.37 -13.01 -5.74
CA LEU A 198 -0.24 -14.43 -6.03
C LEU A 198 -0.18 -14.68 -7.55
N ASN A 199 -1.01 -14.01 -8.35
CA ASN A 199 -0.97 -14.09 -9.81
C ASN A 199 0.38 -13.60 -10.37
N LEU A 200 0.90 -12.47 -9.88
CA LEU A 200 2.24 -11.99 -10.29
C LEU A 200 3.33 -13.01 -9.94
N ALA A 201 3.23 -13.67 -8.78
CA ALA A 201 4.15 -14.73 -8.41
C ALA A 201 4.03 -15.96 -9.33
N TYR A 202 2.85 -16.28 -9.85
CA TYR A 202 2.69 -17.31 -10.89
C TYR A 202 3.33 -16.91 -12.21
N GLU A 203 2.99 -15.73 -12.73
CA GLU A 203 3.46 -15.25 -14.04
C GLU A 203 4.98 -15.15 -14.10
N ASN A 204 5.62 -14.86 -12.97
CA ASN A 204 7.07 -14.70 -12.86
C ASN A 204 7.76 -15.93 -12.24
N ASP A 205 7.02 -17.02 -12.03
CA ASP A 205 7.52 -18.27 -11.44
C ASP A 205 8.31 -18.05 -10.12
N HIS A 206 7.74 -17.22 -9.25
CA HIS A 206 8.25 -16.99 -7.91
C HIS A 206 7.60 -17.99 -6.93
N PRO A 207 8.36 -18.96 -6.39
CA PRO A 207 7.82 -19.89 -5.38
C PRO A 207 7.52 -19.18 -4.05
N TYR A 208 8.22 -18.07 -3.78
CA TYR A 208 8.08 -17.28 -2.58
C TYR A 208 8.05 -15.80 -2.96
N TYR A 209 7.28 -15.01 -2.22
CA TYR A 209 7.28 -13.56 -2.35
C TYR A 209 7.05 -12.92 -0.98
N PHE A 210 7.45 -11.66 -0.86
CA PHE A 210 7.10 -10.82 0.27
C PHE A 210 5.97 -9.89 -0.11
N TYR A 211 5.09 -9.58 0.84
CA TYR A 211 4.27 -8.38 0.76
C TYR A 211 4.48 -7.51 2.00
N SER A 212 4.32 -6.20 1.83
CA SER A 212 4.35 -5.24 2.93
C SER A 212 3.15 -4.32 2.87
N HIS A 213 2.74 -3.87 4.04
CA HIS A 213 1.87 -2.71 4.19
C HIS A 213 2.56 -1.45 3.65
N GLN A 214 1.76 -0.48 3.18
CA GLN A 214 2.28 0.81 2.70
C GLN A 214 2.52 1.81 3.84
N ASP A 215 2.02 1.53 5.04
CA ASP A 215 2.06 2.39 6.23
C ASP A 215 3.05 1.89 7.28
N VAL A 216 4.24 1.53 6.80
CA VAL A 216 5.36 1.06 7.62
C VAL A 216 6.56 1.99 7.55
N LEU A 217 7.37 1.98 8.60
CA LEU A 217 8.69 2.57 8.65
C LEU A 217 9.70 1.52 9.09
N VAL A 218 10.64 1.19 8.19
CA VAL A 218 11.48 0.01 8.29
C VAL A 218 12.94 0.37 8.55
N PHE A 219 13.57 -0.36 9.47
CA PHE A 219 15.00 -0.29 9.73
C PHE A 219 15.63 -1.67 9.89
N SER A 220 16.91 -1.76 9.55
CA SER A 220 17.77 -2.87 9.97
C SER A 220 18.23 -2.66 11.41
N PHE A 221 18.80 -3.69 12.04
CA PHE A 221 19.40 -3.60 13.38
C PHE A 221 20.73 -2.85 13.36
N GLU A 222 20.74 -1.59 12.91
CA GLU A 222 21.98 -0.84 12.70
C GLU A 222 22.73 -0.56 14.00
N GLU A 223 22.03 -0.36 15.11
CA GLU A 223 22.62 -0.22 16.44
C GLU A 223 23.17 -1.57 16.99
N GLY A 224 22.79 -2.68 16.35
CA GLY A 224 23.09 -4.04 16.79
C GLY A 224 22.00 -4.57 17.72
N PHE A 225 22.26 -4.55 19.02
CA PHE A 225 21.33 -5.06 20.02
C PHE A 225 20.02 -4.26 20.06
N ASP A 226 18.89 -4.95 19.92
CA ASP A 226 17.55 -4.37 20.05
C ASP A 226 16.66 -5.33 20.87
N LEU A 227 16.24 -4.91 22.05
CA LEU A 227 15.21 -5.61 22.86
C LEU A 227 13.99 -4.72 23.11
N GLY A 228 13.86 -3.61 22.38
CA GLY A 228 12.71 -2.73 22.50
C GLY A 228 11.44 -3.43 22.07
N GLY A 229 10.43 -3.45 22.93
CA GLY A 229 9.08 -3.86 22.56
C GLY A 229 8.38 -2.71 21.84
N ARG A 230 7.74 -3.00 20.71
CA ARG A 230 6.99 -2.04 19.90
C ARG A 230 5.52 -2.46 19.77
N PRO A 231 4.60 -1.51 19.51
CA PRO A 231 3.23 -1.84 19.18
C PRO A 231 3.17 -2.81 17.98
N GLY A 232 2.43 -3.90 18.14
CA GLY A 232 2.33 -4.95 17.11
C GLY A 232 3.35 -6.09 17.27
N ASP A 233 4.32 -5.97 18.18
CA ASP A 233 5.21 -7.08 18.52
C ASP A 233 4.40 -8.27 19.04
N ARG A 234 4.79 -9.45 18.58
CA ARG A 234 4.27 -10.73 19.05
C ARG A 234 5.39 -11.49 19.72
N ASP A 235 5.05 -12.57 20.42
CA ASP A 235 6.05 -13.50 20.91
C ASP A 235 6.85 -14.05 19.71
N TRP A 236 8.12 -13.68 19.65
CA TRP A 236 9.00 -14.11 18.56
C TRP A 236 9.31 -15.59 18.72
N GLU A 237 9.05 -16.34 17.65
CA GLU A 237 9.44 -17.73 17.55
C GLU A 237 10.86 -17.83 17.01
N TRP A 238 11.63 -18.79 17.52
CA TRP A 238 13.02 -19.05 17.15
C TRP A 238 13.17 -20.53 16.77
N TYR A 239 14.06 -20.84 15.81
CA TYR A 239 14.34 -22.24 15.47
C TYR A 239 15.16 -22.94 16.56
N ASP A 240 16.06 -22.20 17.20
CA ASP A 240 16.91 -22.63 18.31
C ASP A 240 17.44 -21.42 19.11
N GLU A 241 18.12 -21.70 20.23
CA GLU A 241 18.71 -20.64 21.07
C GLU A 241 19.87 -19.92 20.39
N THR A 242 20.56 -20.54 19.42
CA THR A 242 21.64 -19.91 18.67
C THR A 242 21.08 -18.80 17.78
N GLU A 243 20.00 -19.05 17.04
CA GLU A 243 19.33 -18.02 16.25
C GLU A 243 18.83 -16.88 17.12
N LYS A 244 18.21 -17.20 18.26
CA LYS A 244 17.71 -16.19 19.20
C LYS A 244 18.85 -15.28 19.67
N GLN A 245 20.00 -15.83 20.01
CA GLN A 245 21.18 -15.05 20.38
C GLN A 245 21.69 -14.22 19.20
N GLU A 246 21.84 -14.79 18.01
CA GLU A 246 22.33 -14.07 16.83
C GLU A 246 21.45 -12.89 16.41
N VAL A 247 20.12 -13.02 16.54
CA VAL A 247 19.19 -11.94 16.17
C VAL A 247 19.07 -10.90 17.29
N SER A 248 19.06 -11.34 18.55
CA SER A 248 18.95 -10.41 19.68
C SER A 248 20.21 -9.58 19.87
N PHE A 249 21.37 -10.14 19.57
CA PHE A 249 22.69 -9.52 19.71
C PHE A 249 23.39 -9.38 18.35
N ALA A 250 22.66 -8.85 17.35
CA ALA A 250 23.22 -8.61 16.03
C ALA A 250 24.44 -7.68 16.11
N PRO A 251 25.49 -7.91 15.31
CA PRO A 251 26.59 -6.96 15.19
C PRO A 251 26.08 -5.60 14.72
N GLN A 252 26.65 -4.52 15.26
CA GLN A 252 26.35 -3.15 14.83
C GLN A 252 26.70 -2.94 13.35
N ALA A 253 26.01 -2.02 12.68
CA ALA A 253 26.28 -1.71 11.28
C ALA A 253 27.75 -1.35 11.03
N GLY A 254 28.30 -1.88 9.94
CA GLY A 254 29.72 -1.74 9.61
C GLY A 254 30.66 -2.73 10.31
N GLN A 255 30.19 -3.47 11.33
CA GLN A 255 30.97 -4.57 11.93
C GLN A 255 30.81 -5.87 11.13
N PRO A 256 31.81 -6.76 11.16
CA PRO A 256 31.70 -8.09 10.56
C PRO A 256 30.47 -8.85 11.09
N GLY A 257 29.69 -9.45 10.19
CA GLY A 257 28.50 -10.21 10.52
C GLY A 257 27.19 -9.41 10.62
N TYR A 258 27.24 -8.08 10.45
CA TYR A 258 26.03 -7.28 10.29
C TYR A 258 25.17 -7.77 9.11
N ARG A 259 23.86 -7.84 9.30
CA ARG A 259 22.87 -8.25 8.31
C ARG A 259 21.77 -7.19 8.21
N THR A 260 21.44 -6.78 6.99
CA THR A 260 20.28 -5.95 6.72
C THR A 260 18.99 -6.74 6.93
N ILE A 261 17.84 -6.06 6.99
CA ILE A 261 16.53 -6.70 7.06
C ILE A 261 16.31 -7.65 5.88
N TYR A 262 16.74 -7.26 4.67
CA TYR A 262 16.67 -8.13 3.49
C TYR A 262 17.50 -9.41 3.67
N ALA A 263 18.74 -9.30 4.15
CA ALA A 263 19.59 -10.46 4.43
C ALA A 263 18.98 -11.39 5.51
N ASN A 264 18.36 -10.82 6.54
CA ASN A 264 17.67 -11.60 7.58
C ASN A 264 16.42 -12.30 7.04
N CYS A 265 15.65 -11.65 6.15
CA CYS A 265 14.53 -12.25 5.45
C CYS A 265 14.95 -13.43 4.55
N LEU A 266 16.03 -13.26 3.77
CA LEU A 266 16.58 -14.35 2.94
C LEU A 266 17.10 -15.52 3.78
N ARG A 267 17.71 -15.22 4.94
CA ARG A 267 18.13 -16.24 5.92
C ARG A 267 16.94 -17.04 6.43
N ASP A 268 15.86 -16.39 6.86
CA ASP A 268 14.67 -17.08 7.38
C ASP A 268 14.01 -17.95 6.30
N LEU A 269 13.89 -17.44 5.08
CA LEU A 269 13.41 -18.21 3.92
C LEU A 269 14.28 -19.46 3.67
N ASN A 270 15.60 -19.29 3.57
CA ASN A 270 16.53 -20.41 3.37
C ASN A 270 16.40 -21.47 4.48
N THR A 271 16.30 -21.04 5.73
CA THR A 271 16.15 -21.96 6.86
C THR A 271 14.83 -22.73 6.77
N ALA A 272 13.72 -22.06 6.46
CA ALA A 272 12.42 -22.71 6.30
C ALA A 272 12.44 -23.77 5.17
N VAL A 273 13.06 -23.44 4.03
CA VAL A 273 13.22 -24.34 2.89
C VAL A 273 14.11 -25.54 3.24
N LYS A 274 15.29 -25.32 3.84
CA LYS A 274 16.23 -26.39 4.22
C LYS A 274 15.64 -27.37 5.23
N ARG A 275 14.84 -26.86 6.17
CA ARG A 275 14.15 -27.67 7.18
C ARG A 275 12.96 -28.44 6.60
N LYS A 276 12.59 -28.19 5.33
CA LYS A 276 11.41 -28.78 4.65
C LYS A 276 10.14 -28.61 5.48
N GLU A 277 10.00 -27.45 6.11
CA GLU A 277 8.83 -27.17 6.93
C GLU A 277 7.60 -27.00 6.04
N ARG A 278 6.44 -27.47 6.50
CA ARG A 278 5.17 -27.14 5.88
C ARG A 278 4.70 -25.78 6.42
N TRP A 279 5.09 -24.71 5.73
CA TRP A 279 4.83 -23.34 6.16
C TRP A 279 4.09 -22.52 5.10
N GLY A 280 3.16 -21.68 5.56
CA GLY A 280 2.40 -20.76 4.71
C GLY A 280 2.91 -19.34 4.80
N PHE A 281 3.01 -18.81 6.03
CA PHE A 281 3.45 -17.43 6.27
C PHE A 281 4.60 -17.34 7.29
N ARG A 282 5.48 -16.36 7.06
CA ARG A 282 6.33 -15.79 8.11
C ARG A 282 5.98 -14.33 8.28
N PHE A 283 5.54 -13.99 9.48
CA PHE A 283 5.10 -12.66 9.88
C PHE A 283 6.26 -11.94 10.56
N TYR A 284 6.63 -10.77 10.04
CA TYR A 284 7.68 -9.93 10.60
C TYR A 284 7.05 -8.64 11.15
N GLN A 285 7.03 -8.51 12.48
CA GLN A 285 6.20 -7.52 13.18
C GLN A 285 4.74 -7.60 12.73
N PHE A 286 4.04 -8.64 13.20
CA PHE A 286 2.68 -8.96 12.73
C PHE A 286 2.65 -9.13 11.20
N ASP A 287 1.59 -8.70 10.52
CA ASP A 287 1.44 -8.81 9.06
C ASP A 287 2.04 -7.62 8.28
N HIS A 288 2.77 -6.72 8.95
CA HIS A 288 3.32 -5.51 8.33
C HIS A 288 4.31 -5.82 7.20
N LEU A 289 5.15 -6.85 7.38
CA LEU A 289 5.90 -7.53 6.33
C LEU A 289 5.65 -9.02 6.47
N CYS A 290 5.33 -9.68 5.37
CA CYS A 290 5.01 -11.11 5.37
C CYS A 290 5.73 -11.81 4.23
N LEU A 291 6.39 -12.93 4.54
CA LEU A 291 6.87 -13.89 3.54
C LEU A 291 5.78 -14.92 3.28
N VAL A 292 5.49 -15.14 2.01
CA VAL A 292 4.43 -16.05 1.54
C VAL A 292 5.04 -17.23 0.78
N ASN A 293 4.60 -18.44 1.12
CA ASN A 293 4.82 -19.64 0.33
C ASN A 293 3.70 -19.81 -0.69
N ARG A 294 4.02 -19.74 -1.99
CA ARG A 294 3.03 -19.90 -3.07
C ARG A 294 2.32 -21.24 -2.96
N GLU A 295 3.04 -22.33 -2.70
CA GLU A 295 2.49 -23.70 -2.59
C GLU A 295 1.36 -23.79 -1.55
N ALA A 296 1.56 -23.12 -0.40
CA ALA A 296 0.55 -23.06 0.64
C ALA A 296 -0.72 -22.35 0.15
N MET A 297 -0.56 -21.23 -0.55
CA MET A 297 -1.69 -20.49 -1.11
C MET A 297 -2.50 -21.32 -2.12
N GLU A 298 -1.84 -22.12 -2.96
CA GLU A 298 -2.53 -22.99 -3.93
C GLU A 298 -3.35 -24.06 -3.20
N SER A 299 -2.76 -24.68 -2.17
CA SER A 299 -3.40 -25.77 -1.44
C SER A 299 -4.70 -25.36 -0.75
N ILE A 300 -4.79 -24.10 -0.28
CA ILE A 300 -5.96 -23.58 0.42
C ILE A 300 -6.91 -22.76 -0.47
N GLY A 301 -6.61 -22.63 -1.77
CA GLY A 301 -7.44 -21.92 -2.74
C GLY A 301 -7.35 -20.39 -2.67
N GLY A 302 -6.25 -19.83 -2.16
CA GLY A 302 -6.02 -18.39 -2.11
C GLY A 302 -6.96 -17.62 -1.17
N TRP A 303 -6.96 -16.29 -1.33
CA TRP A 303 -7.81 -15.38 -0.57
C TRP A 303 -9.25 -15.42 -1.09
N ASP A 304 -10.24 -15.48 -0.20
CA ASP A 304 -11.65 -15.48 -0.59
C ASP A 304 -12.10 -14.06 -0.95
N THR A 305 -12.36 -13.82 -2.24
CA THR A 305 -12.74 -12.48 -2.72
C THR A 305 -14.14 -12.03 -2.27
N MET A 306 -14.95 -12.93 -1.69
CA MET A 306 -16.22 -12.54 -1.06
C MET A 306 -16.03 -11.89 0.31
N ILE A 307 -14.80 -11.95 0.87
CA ILE A 307 -14.40 -11.24 2.09
C ILE A 307 -13.42 -10.12 1.68
N PRO A 308 -13.90 -8.94 1.25
CA PRO A 308 -13.07 -8.00 0.48
C PRO A 308 -11.98 -7.29 1.31
N TYR A 309 -12.22 -7.05 2.61
CA TYR A 309 -11.33 -6.29 3.48
C TYR A 309 -11.16 -6.97 4.85
N TYR A 310 -11.74 -6.45 5.93
CA TYR A 310 -11.58 -7.07 7.25
C TYR A 310 -12.19 -8.48 7.32
N SER A 311 -11.57 -9.31 8.16
CA SER A 311 -11.80 -10.76 8.34
C SER A 311 -11.22 -11.65 7.25
N THR A 312 -10.68 -11.11 6.16
CA THR A 312 -10.05 -11.95 5.13
C THR A 312 -8.69 -12.52 5.55
N ASP A 313 -7.98 -11.79 6.40
CA ASP A 313 -6.80 -12.25 7.12
C ASP A 313 -7.15 -13.43 8.02
N CYS A 314 -8.28 -13.33 8.71
CA CYS A 314 -8.77 -14.38 9.58
C CYS A 314 -9.23 -15.62 8.80
N ASP A 315 -9.81 -15.44 7.61
CA ASP A 315 -10.14 -16.52 6.67
C ASP A 315 -8.89 -17.26 6.21
N ILE A 316 -7.87 -16.54 5.73
CA ILE A 316 -6.67 -17.19 5.20
C ILE A 316 -5.89 -17.89 6.32
N MET A 317 -5.81 -17.29 7.51
CA MET A 317 -5.15 -17.90 8.68
C MET A 317 -5.91 -19.15 9.15
N ALA A 318 -7.24 -19.11 9.17
CA ALA A 318 -8.08 -20.26 9.46
C ALA A 318 -7.81 -21.41 8.48
N LYS A 319 -7.86 -21.13 7.17
CA LYS A 319 -7.56 -22.09 6.11
C LYS A 319 -6.17 -22.73 6.26
N MET A 320 -5.14 -21.91 6.46
CA MET A 320 -3.77 -22.38 6.70
C MET A 320 -3.72 -23.33 7.89
N LYS A 321 -4.34 -22.94 9.01
CA LYS A 321 -4.34 -23.74 10.25
C LYS A 321 -5.04 -25.08 10.07
N VAL A 322 -6.26 -25.11 9.52
CA VAL A 322 -7.04 -26.36 9.36
C VAL A 322 -6.41 -27.31 8.34
N ASP A 323 -5.73 -26.77 7.33
CA ASP A 323 -5.00 -27.59 6.36
C ASP A 323 -3.62 -28.03 6.89
N GLY A 324 -3.13 -27.45 7.99
CA GLY A 324 -1.89 -27.84 8.67
C GLY A 324 -0.64 -27.09 8.20
N TRP A 325 -0.78 -25.88 7.65
CA TRP A 325 0.33 -25.00 7.32
C TRP A 325 0.71 -24.16 8.53
N THR A 326 2.01 -24.12 8.84
CA THR A 326 2.50 -23.28 9.93
C THR A 326 2.57 -21.82 9.49
N MET A 327 2.21 -20.93 10.42
CA MET A 327 2.45 -19.50 10.34
C MET A 327 3.28 -19.14 11.56
N ARG A 328 4.37 -18.37 11.38
CA ARG A 328 5.26 -18.04 12.50
C ARG A 328 5.54 -16.55 12.59
N HIS A 329 5.64 -16.05 13.81
CA HIS A 329 6.14 -14.69 14.07
C HIS A 329 7.66 -14.70 14.20
N ARG A 330 8.33 -13.96 13.33
CA ARG A 330 9.78 -13.99 13.14
C ARG A 330 10.33 -12.59 13.25
N ARG A 331 11.60 -12.48 13.63
CA ARG A 331 12.27 -11.19 13.82
C ARG A 331 13.44 -11.04 12.85
N VAL A 332 13.38 -9.99 12.03
CA VAL A 332 14.35 -9.73 10.94
C VAL A 332 14.87 -8.29 10.91
N GLY A 333 14.20 -7.37 11.59
CA GLY A 333 14.55 -5.96 11.66
C GLY A 333 13.58 -5.22 12.58
N ILE A 334 13.51 -3.90 12.42
CA ILE A 334 12.56 -3.03 13.09
C ILE A 334 11.53 -2.59 12.05
N ILE A 335 10.26 -2.85 12.29
CA ILE A 335 9.16 -2.46 11.40
C ILE A 335 8.11 -1.76 12.24
N ASN A 336 8.08 -0.45 12.17
CA ASN A 336 7.09 0.36 12.86
C ASN A 336 5.84 0.50 11.98
N ASP A 337 4.67 0.17 12.54
CA ASP A 337 3.37 0.47 11.93
C ASP A 337 3.01 1.91 12.25
N VAL A 338 2.96 2.77 11.23
CA VAL A 338 2.91 4.23 11.43
C VAL A 338 1.66 4.85 10.81
N SER A 339 1.19 5.95 11.41
CA SER A 339 0.09 6.76 10.89
C SER A 339 0.52 8.19 10.58
N ALA A 340 1.79 8.51 10.82
CA ALA A 340 2.41 9.79 10.57
C ALA A 340 3.46 9.67 9.46
N VAL A 341 3.91 10.81 8.95
CA VAL A 341 4.88 10.90 7.86
C VAL A 341 6.08 11.71 8.34
N MET A 342 7.29 11.22 8.07
CA MET A 342 8.55 11.94 8.27
C MET A 342 8.51 13.26 7.49
N ASP A 343 8.96 14.34 8.12
CA ASP A 343 8.90 15.67 7.50
C ASP A 343 9.80 15.79 6.26
N ASP A 344 10.93 15.08 6.26
CA ASP A 344 11.79 14.93 5.09
C ASP A 344 12.46 13.55 5.07
N LEU A 345 12.18 12.78 4.01
CA LEU A 345 12.70 11.44 3.77
C LEU A 345 14.21 11.42 3.48
N GLU A 346 14.86 12.56 3.26
CA GLU A 346 16.33 12.63 3.22
C GLU A 346 16.95 12.14 4.54
N SER A 347 16.25 12.31 5.66
CA SER A 347 16.68 11.80 6.97
C SER A 347 16.91 10.28 6.99
N LEU A 348 16.14 9.52 6.20
CA LEU A 348 16.30 8.08 6.06
C LEU A 348 17.62 7.70 5.37
N TYR A 349 18.28 8.61 4.66
CA TYR A 349 19.62 8.35 4.12
C TYR A 349 20.74 8.67 5.11
N ARG A 350 20.39 8.98 6.36
CA ARG A 350 21.32 9.40 7.43
C ARG A 350 22.09 10.66 7.00
N THR A 351 21.41 11.59 6.30
CA THR A 351 22.04 12.85 5.90
C THR A 351 22.06 13.83 7.07
N ARG A 352 23.22 14.42 7.33
CA ARG A 352 23.41 15.37 8.44
C ARG A 352 22.73 16.73 8.21
N ARG A 353 22.01 16.89 7.10
CA ARG A 353 21.36 18.14 6.70
C ARG A 353 19.94 18.25 7.25
N VAL A 354 19.37 17.11 7.64
CA VAL A 354 17.98 17.00 8.04
C VAL A 354 17.94 16.33 9.41
N GLU A 355 17.24 16.96 10.34
CA GLU A 355 16.90 16.36 11.63
C GLU A 355 15.63 15.50 11.44
N PRO A 356 15.63 14.23 11.88
CA PRO A 356 14.43 13.40 11.78
C PRO A 356 13.29 13.95 12.67
N SER A 357 12.12 14.16 12.08
CA SER A 357 10.88 14.55 12.75
C SER A 357 9.68 14.07 11.92
N PHE A 358 8.48 14.14 12.47
CA PHE A 358 7.27 13.69 11.77
C PHE A 358 6.06 14.60 12.02
N THR A 359 5.14 14.57 11.05
CA THR A 359 3.85 15.25 11.10
C THR A 359 2.70 14.26 10.90
N ASP A 360 1.61 14.43 11.65
CA ASP A 360 0.35 13.72 11.38
C ASP A 360 -0.30 14.30 10.12
N PRO A 361 -0.53 13.49 9.06
CA PRO A 361 -1.21 13.98 7.87
C PRO A 361 -2.71 14.19 8.09
N ALA A 362 -3.31 13.58 9.12
CA ALA A 362 -4.72 13.73 9.47
C ALA A 362 -4.87 14.00 10.98
N PRO A 363 -4.40 15.17 11.48
CA PRO A 363 -4.53 15.51 12.89
C PRO A 363 -6.01 15.58 13.28
N LEU A 364 -6.29 15.64 14.58
CA LEU A 364 -7.65 15.92 15.03
C LEU A 364 -7.89 17.44 15.05
N PRO A 365 -9.14 17.90 15.09
CA PRO A 365 -9.41 19.30 15.39
C PRO A 365 -8.67 19.73 16.67
N PRO A 366 -8.05 20.92 16.73
CA PRO A 366 -7.21 21.31 17.86
C PRO A 366 -7.90 21.20 19.23
N GLU A 367 -9.19 21.53 19.32
CA GLU A 367 -9.97 21.41 20.55
C GLU A 367 -10.10 19.95 21.03
N GLU A 368 -10.18 19.01 20.09
CA GLU A 368 -10.26 17.59 20.37
C GLU A 368 -8.89 17.03 20.77
N GLU A 369 -7.82 17.46 20.11
CA GLU A 369 -6.44 17.14 20.52
C GLU A 369 -6.16 17.63 21.94
N GLU A 370 -6.53 18.87 22.26
CA GLU A 370 -6.37 19.44 23.59
C GLU A 370 -7.18 18.65 24.64
N ARG A 371 -8.42 18.26 24.29
CA ARG A 371 -9.28 17.45 25.17
C ARG A 371 -8.65 16.09 25.48
N ILE A 372 -8.16 15.40 24.45
CA ILE A 372 -7.47 14.11 24.59
C ILE A 372 -6.17 14.26 25.37
N ALA A 373 -5.37 15.29 25.05
CA ALA A 373 -4.11 15.58 25.74
C ALA A 373 -4.34 15.87 27.23
N LYS A 374 -5.38 16.64 27.56
CA LYS A 374 -5.77 16.92 28.95
C LYS A 374 -6.23 15.65 29.67
N ALA A 375 -7.09 14.84 29.06
CA ALA A 375 -7.55 13.58 29.63
C ALA A 375 -6.38 12.61 29.91
N LYS A 376 -5.43 12.51 28.96
CA LYS A 376 -4.21 11.72 29.14
C LYS A 376 -3.29 12.31 30.18
N ALA A 377 -3.12 13.63 30.24
CA ALA A 377 -2.30 14.29 31.27
C ALA A 377 -2.89 14.06 32.67
N GLU A 378 -4.22 14.06 32.82
CA GLU A 378 -4.91 13.71 34.06
C GLU A 378 -4.75 12.23 34.42
N GLU A 379 -4.83 11.32 33.44
CA GLU A 379 -4.59 9.88 33.62
C GLU A 379 -3.11 9.58 33.96
N GLU A 380 -2.17 10.23 33.28
CA GLU A 380 -0.75 10.16 33.55
C GLU A 380 -0.38 10.78 34.88
N ALA A 381 -1.00 11.89 35.29
CA ALA A 381 -0.81 12.46 36.61
C ALA A 381 -1.28 11.49 37.71
N LYS A 382 -2.39 10.77 37.47
CA LYS A 382 -2.86 9.68 38.34
C LYS A 382 -1.87 8.49 38.37
N LYS A 383 -1.29 8.11 37.23
CA LYS A 383 -0.30 7.01 37.13
C LYS A 383 1.10 7.40 37.65
N LYS A 384 1.51 8.66 37.49
CA LYS A 384 2.79 9.24 37.99
C LYS A 384 2.76 9.47 39.51
N ALA A 385 1.58 9.49 40.14
CA ALA A 385 1.46 9.44 41.59
C ALA A 385 1.94 8.09 42.19
N GLU A 386 2.11 7.04 41.38
CA GLU A 386 2.51 5.70 41.85
C GLU A 386 3.91 5.22 41.44
N LYS A 387 4.65 5.90 40.55
CA LYS A 387 6.07 5.56 40.25
C LYS A 387 6.86 6.79 39.85
N LYS A 388 7.99 7.04 40.52
CA LYS A 388 8.87 8.19 40.26
C LYS A 388 10.21 7.79 39.61
N ALA A 389 10.65 8.69 38.73
CA ALA A 389 11.96 8.92 38.09
C ALA A 389 12.18 8.23 36.74
N ALA A 390 12.77 8.85 35.71
CA ALA A 390 13.12 10.24 35.38
C ALA A 390 13.55 10.26 33.89
N ARG A 391 13.37 11.37 33.15
CA ARG A 391 14.23 11.69 32.00
C ARG A 391 14.17 13.19 31.68
N ALA A 392 15.34 13.77 31.40
CA ALA A 392 15.54 15.15 31.01
C ALA A 392 15.60 15.25 29.47
N VAL A 393 15.10 16.37 28.95
CA VAL A 393 15.08 16.75 27.54
C VAL A 393 16.36 17.56 27.24
N PRO A 394 17.08 17.32 26.13
CA PRO A 394 18.20 18.16 25.72
C PRO A 394 17.72 19.46 25.04
N SER A 395 18.55 20.50 25.12
CA SER A 395 18.30 21.85 24.60
C SER A 395 18.64 22.00 23.13
N ASP A 396 17.95 22.95 22.50
CA ASP A 396 18.10 23.42 21.13
C ASP A 396 19.54 23.78 20.72
N GLY A 397 19.92 23.38 19.50
CA GLY A 397 20.97 24.04 18.72
C GLY A 397 22.27 23.27 18.44
N GLU A 398 22.35 21.98 18.73
CA GLU A 398 23.52 21.17 18.37
C GLU A 398 23.46 20.66 16.92
N MET A 399 24.59 20.69 16.22
CA MET A 399 24.72 20.12 14.88
C MET A 399 24.51 18.59 14.95
N MET A 400 23.76 18.02 14.01
CA MET A 400 23.49 16.57 13.97
C MET A 400 24.77 15.73 14.11
N PRO A 401 24.73 14.59 14.84
CA PRO A 401 25.90 13.76 15.07
C PRO A 401 26.68 13.42 13.80
N SER A 402 28.01 13.48 13.90
CA SER A 402 28.87 13.07 12.78
C SER A 402 28.91 11.54 12.62
N ASP A 403 28.69 10.81 13.70
CA ASP A 403 28.63 9.35 13.70
C ASP A 403 27.29 8.85 13.16
N LEU A 404 27.33 7.95 12.16
CA LEU A 404 26.12 7.46 11.50
C LEU A 404 25.26 6.59 12.42
N ILE A 405 25.87 5.90 13.39
CA ILE A 405 25.14 5.07 14.35
C ILE A 405 24.43 5.97 15.36
N GLU A 406 25.07 7.05 15.81
CA GLU A 406 24.43 8.04 16.68
C GLU A 406 23.26 8.74 15.98
N TYR A 407 23.42 9.13 14.70
CA TYR A 407 22.30 9.62 13.90
C TYR A 407 21.17 8.58 13.81
N PHE A 408 21.52 7.31 13.55
CA PHE A 408 20.55 6.23 13.47
C PHE A 408 19.75 6.06 14.77
N ARG A 409 20.37 6.24 15.95
CA ARG A 409 19.64 6.18 17.23
C ARG A 409 18.53 7.21 17.31
N ILE A 410 18.81 8.45 16.92
CA ILE A 410 17.81 9.54 16.87
C ILE A 410 16.70 9.16 15.89
N LEU A 411 17.06 8.74 14.68
CA LEU A 411 16.10 8.33 13.67
C LEU A 411 15.22 7.15 14.11
N ARG A 412 15.81 6.16 14.78
CA ARG A 412 15.09 5.01 15.35
C ARG A 412 14.14 5.45 16.45
N GLU A 413 14.55 6.35 17.34
CA GLU A 413 13.70 6.88 18.40
C GLU A 413 12.47 7.59 17.82
N VAL A 414 12.67 8.42 16.80
CA VAL A 414 11.58 9.07 16.04
C VAL A 414 10.66 8.03 15.40
N GLY A 415 11.19 6.99 14.77
CA GLY A 415 10.37 5.92 14.19
C GLY A 415 9.59 5.12 15.24
N ASP A 416 10.20 4.85 16.39
CA ASP A 416 9.54 4.18 17.52
C ASP A 416 8.44 5.09 18.12
N ASP A 417 8.64 6.42 18.14
CA ASP A 417 7.62 7.41 18.48
C ASP A 417 6.46 7.41 17.50
N MET A 418 6.73 7.38 16.19
CA MET A 418 5.68 7.26 15.16
C MET A 418 4.86 5.98 15.32
N GLY A 419 5.52 4.87 15.67
CA GLY A 419 4.85 3.60 15.99
C GLY A 419 3.93 3.73 17.20
N ARG A 420 4.40 4.33 18.30
CA ARG A 420 3.56 4.62 19.49
C ARG A 420 2.41 5.58 19.14
N TYR A 421 2.69 6.59 18.32
CA TYR A 421 1.75 7.61 17.92
C TYR A 421 0.54 7.00 17.22
N LYS A 422 0.72 6.01 16.36
CA LYS A 422 -0.37 5.31 15.67
C LYS A 422 -1.40 4.67 16.62
N TYR A 423 -0.94 4.18 17.78
CA TYR A 423 -1.79 3.46 18.73
C TYR A 423 -2.25 4.32 19.91
N ARG A 424 -1.97 5.62 19.89
CA ARG A 424 -2.16 6.52 21.04
C ARG A 424 -3.63 6.78 21.40
N ASP A 425 -4.55 6.75 20.44
CA ASP A 425 -5.94 7.25 20.58
C ASP A 425 -7.00 6.18 20.22
N GLY A 426 -6.65 4.90 20.34
CA GLY A 426 -7.56 3.78 20.08
C GLY A 426 -7.75 3.45 18.60
N ALA A 427 -8.63 2.49 18.32
CA ALA A 427 -8.76 1.86 17.01
C ALA A 427 -9.26 2.82 15.90
N GLU A 428 -10.07 3.81 16.24
CA GLU A 428 -10.64 4.75 15.27
C GLU A 428 -9.58 5.69 14.66
N GLN A 429 -8.57 6.07 15.44
CA GLN A 429 -7.52 7.00 14.99
C GLN A 429 -6.36 6.29 14.29
N ARG A 430 -6.16 4.98 14.54
CA ARG A 430 -5.08 4.16 13.97
C ARG A 430 -4.93 4.32 12.45
N ASN A 431 -6.06 4.41 11.74
CA ASN A 431 -6.11 4.46 10.28
C ASN A 431 -6.65 5.80 9.73
N ASN A 432 -6.69 6.87 10.53
CA ASN A 432 -7.20 8.16 10.08
C ASN A 432 -6.35 8.78 8.95
N TRP A 433 -5.06 8.48 8.92
CA TRP A 433 -4.13 8.85 7.86
C TRP A 433 -4.66 8.54 6.45
N GLN A 434 -5.48 7.49 6.32
CA GLN A 434 -6.08 7.10 5.04
C GLN A 434 -7.00 8.18 4.43
N LYS A 435 -7.45 9.16 5.21
CA LYS A 435 -8.37 10.23 4.81
C LYS A 435 -7.72 11.60 4.63
N SER A 436 -6.41 11.74 4.81
CA SER A 436 -5.77 13.07 4.82
C SER A 436 -5.73 13.78 3.45
N GLN A 437 -5.44 13.08 2.35
CA GLN A 437 -5.55 13.62 0.99
C GLN A 437 -7.04 13.66 0.61
N ARG A 438 -7.56 14.86 0.33
CA ARG A 438 -9.00 15.14 0.12
C ARG A 438 -9.28 16.00 -1.12
N GLY A 439 -8.25 16.47 -1.81
CA GLY A 439 -8.36 17.36 -2.96
C GLY A 439 -8.68 16.65 -4.27
N GLY A 440 -8.31 17.28 -5.38
CA GLY A 440 -8.51 16.74 -6.72
C GLY A 440 -9.92 16.91 -7.29
N GLN A 441 -10.76 17.75 -6.68
CA GLN A 441 -12.07 18.06 -7.26
C GLN A 441 -11.91 18.70 -8.65
N GLY A 442 -12.57 18.12 -9.65
CA GLY A 442 -12.45 18.53 -11.05
C GLY A 442 -11.35 17.79 -11.83
N GLU A 443 -10.53 16.97 -11.16
CA GLU A 443 -9.57 16.08 -11.82
C GLU A 443 -10.24 14.80 -12.35
N PRO A 444 -9.64 14.12 -13.33
CA PRO A 444 -10.12 12.81 -13.77
C PRO A 444 -10.21 11.81 -12.62
N PHE A 445 -11.25 10.97 -12.62
CA PHE A 445 -11.49 9.94 -11.60
C PHE A 445 -11.56 10.47 -10.16
N TYR A 446 -11.90 11.76 -9.99
CA TYR A 446 -12.18 12.31 -8.67
C TYR A 446 -13.23 11.47 -7.92
N TYR A 447 -12.93 11.17 -6.66
CA TYR A 447 -13.83 10.48 -5.74
C TYR A 447 -13.78 11.20 -4.38
N ASP A 448 -14.95 11.43 -3.78
CA ASP A 448 -15.05 12.01 -2.44
C ASP A 448 -14.35 11.12 -1.39
N ALA A 449 -13.29 11.61 -0.75
CA ALA A 449 -12.46 10.82 0.15
C ALA A 449 -13.25 10.21 1.34
N GLU A 450 -14.21 10.98 1.89
CA GLU A 450 -15.09 10.51 2.96
C GLU A 450 -16.10 9.47 2.45
N GLY A 451 -16.67 9.68 1.27
CA GLY A 451 -17.52 8.73 0.56
C GLY A 451 -16.80 7.41 0.28
N PHE A 452 -15.56 7.47 -0.20
CA PHE A 452 -14.72 6.30 -0.44
C PHE A 452 -14.49 5.53 0.86
N ASN A 453 -14.12 6.24 1.94
CA ASN A 453 -13.91 5.61 3.24
C ASN A 453 -15.19 4.94 3.77
N LYS A 454 -16.36 5.56 3.59
CA LYS A 454 -17.65 4.95 3.96
C LYS A 454 -17.92 3.68 3.14
N GLY A 455 -17.65 3.71 1.84
CA GLY A 455 -17.76 2.53 0.97
C GLY A 455 -16.84 1.39 1.42
N PHE A 456 -15.58 1.71 1.76
CA PHE A 456 -14.62 0.76 2.31
C PHE A 456 -15.17 0.06 3.57
N TRP A 457 -15.67 0.82 4.55
CA TRP A 457 -16.19 0.25 5.79
C TRP A 457 -17.47 -0.57 5.57
N ALA A 458 -18.35 -0.15 4.66
CA ALA A 458 -19.53 -0.94 4.30
C ALA A 458 -19.13 -2.32 3.72
N LEU A 459 -18.10 -2.36 2.87
CA LEU A 459 -17.57 -3.62 2.32
C LEU A 459 -16.84 -4.44 3.39
N ALA A 460 -16.13 -3.80 4.31
CA ALA A 460 -15.49 -4.49 5.41
C ALA A 460 -16.51 -5.14 6.36
N ASP A 461 -17.61 -4.45 6.68
CA ASP A 461 -18.70 -5.00 7.48
C ASP A 461 -19.41 -6.15 6.76
N ALA A 462 -19.61 -6.05 5.44
CA ALA A 462 -20.11 -7.15 4.64
C ALA A 462 -19.16 -8.36 4.68
N GLY A 463 -17.85 -8.14 4.58
CA GLY A 463 -16.83 -9.19 4.68
C GLY A 463 -16.86 -9.93 6.02
N ARG A 464 -17.01 -9.20 7.13
CA ARG A 464 -17.19 -9.81 8.46
C ARG A 464 -18.39 -10.75 8.52
N ARG A 465 -19.52 -10.35 7.92
CA ARG A 465 -20.72 -11.20 7.85
C ARG A 465 -20.46 -12.45 7.01
N VAL A 466 -19.85 -12.30 5.84
CA VAL A 466 -19.46 -13.42 4.99
C VAL A 466 -18.56 -14.40 5.74
N TYR A 467 -17.58 -13.90 6.50
CA TYR A 467 -16.71 -14.73 7.33
C TYR A 467 -17.51 -15.55 8.35
N THR A 468 -18.45 -14.91 9.06
CA THR A 468 -19.30 -15.60 10.04
C THR A 468 -20.17 -16.68 9.41
N GLU A 469 -20.82 -16.41 8.28
CA GLU A 469 -21.62 -17.41 7.55
C GLU A 469 -20.75 -18.57 7.02
N LYS A 470 -19.50 -18.28 6.68
CA LYS A 470 -18.56 -19.25 6.13
C LYS A 470 -18.03 -20.21 7.18
N TRP A 471 -17.69 -19.72 8.37
CA TRP A 471 -16.99 -20.50 9.39
C TRP A 471 -17.82 -20.81 10.64
N GLY A 472 -18.99 -20.20 10.78
CA GLY A 472 -19.87 -20.38 11.93
C GLY A 472 -19.44 -19.63 13.21
N HIS A 473 -18.46 -18.73 13.14
CA HIS A 473 -17.98 -17.93 14.28
C HIS A 473 -17.63 -16.48 13.88
N ASP A 474 -17.64 -15.56 14.84
CA ASP A 474 -17.59 -14.11 14.57
C ASP A 474 -16.23 -13.43 14.85
N PHE A 475 -15.24 -14.17 15.35
CA PHE A 475 -13.89 -13.65 15.63
C PHE A 475 -12.77 -14.44 14.95
N CYS A 476 -11.60 -13.81 14.85
CA CYS A 476 -10.39 -14.40 14.29
C CYS A 476 -9.85 -15.48 15.23
N GLY A 477 -10.10 -16.74 14.89
CA GLY A 477 -9.62 -17.87 15.67
C GLY A 477 -10.49 -19.08 15.52
N VAL A 478 -10.17 -19.92 14.54
CA VAL A 478 -10.64 -21.32 14.56
C VAL A 478 -10.05 -21.97 15.81
N PRO A 479 -10.85 -22.46 16.77
CA PRO A 479 -10.34 -23.08 17.98
C PRO A 479 -9.33 -24.18 17.66
N SER A 480 -8.23 -24.26 18.41
CA SER A 480 -7.17 -25.28 18.19
C SER A 480 -7.66 -26.72 18.35
N ASP A 481 -8.76 -26.88 19.09
CA ASP A 481 -9.51 -28.10 19.34
C ASP A 481 -10.71 -28.29 18.40
N SER A 482 -10.92 -27.37 17.44
CA SER A 482 -11.99 -27.53 16.46
C SER A 482 -11.72 -28.72 15.53
N SER A 483 -12.77 -29.46 15.19
CA SER A 483 -12.74 -30.51 14.17
C SER A 483 -12.90 -29.98 12.75
N LEU A 484 -12.82 -28.65 12.56
CA LEU A 484 -13.09 -27.99 11.28
C LEU A 484 -12.03 -28.36 10.24
N ARG A 485 -12.51 -28.58 9.02
CA ARG A 485 -11.70 -28.86 7.83
C ARG A 485 -12.01 -27.83 6.75
N LEU A 486 -11.14 -27.73 5.75
CA LEU A 486 -11.40 -26.89 4.57
C LEU A 486 -12.74 -27.21 3.90
N SER A 487 -13.17 -28.48 3.92
CA SER A 487 -14.45 -28.93 3.33
C SER A 487 -15.70 -28.40 4.05
N ASP A 488 -15.54 -27.84 5.24
CA ASP A 488 -16.66 -27.42 6.10
C ASP A 488 -17.01 -25.94 5.90
N GLN A 489 -16.20 -25.20 5.12
CA GLN A 489 -16.53 -23.84 4.68
C GLN A 489 -17.96 -23.79 4.13
N TRP A 490 -18.79 -22.87 4.64
CA TRP A 490 -20.20 -22.67 4.30
C TRP A 490 -21.17 -23.78 4.73
N ARG A 491 -20.73 -24.69 5.62
CA ARG A 491 -21.55 -25.81 6.12
C ARG A 491 -21.79 -25.79 7.62
N VAL A 492 -21.12 -24.88 8.34
CA VAL A 492 -21.21 -24.75 9.80
C VAL A 492 -22.25 -23.69 10.11
N GLU A 493 -23.22 -24.01 10.98
CA GLU A 493 -24.18 -23.03 11.47
C GLU A 493 -23.47 -22.02 12.39
N PRO A 494 -23.77 -20.71 12.28
CA PRO A 494 -23.27 -19.72 13.22
C PRO A 494 -23.65 -20.05 14.66
N GLU A 495 -22.70 -19.92 15.59
CA GLU A 495 -22.97 -20.04 17.02
C GLU A 495 -24.14 -19.12 17.41
N SER A 496 -25.17 -19.70 18.05
CA SER A 496 -26.28 -18.91 18.55
C SER A 496 -25.76 -17.96 19.62
N LYS A 497 -26.02 -16.66 19.45
CA LYS A 497 -25.82 -15.68 20.52
C LYS A 497 -26.84 -15.96 21.63
N GLU A 498 -26.45 -16.73 22.64
CA GLU A 498 -27.21 -16.85 23.90
C GLU A 498 -27.26 -15.51 24.65
#